data_AF-A0A1I6K383-F1
#
_entry.id   AF-A0A1I6K383-F1
#
_cell.length_a   1.000
_cell.length_b   1.000
_cell.length_c   1.000
_cell.angle_alpha   90.00
_cell.angle_beta   90.00
_cell.angle_gamma   90.00
#
_symmetry.space_group_name_H-M   'P 1'
#
loop_
_entity.id
_entity.type
_entity.pdbx_description
1 polymer ?
#
loop_
_entity_poly.entity_id
_entity_poly.type
_entity_poly.pdbx_seq_one_letter_code
_entity_poly.pdbx_strand_id
1 'polypeptide(L)'
;MAGDQFLNATLEVKRKFIRRKAGEMGLTVTSEYRNDPNSFHGKNRAIDVAGAPAAMARFFRAFEPLAREKKGVRELFYDPVGAWDNFQRIPPVGGHSDHVHIAFDPPPTSS
;
A
#
# COMPACT_ATOMS: atom_id res chain seq x y z
N MET A 1 0.61 5.62 -13.37
CA MET A 1 -0.69 4.93 -13.46
C MET A 1 -1.71 5.89 -12.86
N ALA A 2 -2.78 6.20 -13.59
CA ALA A 2 -3.86 7.04 -13.08
C ALA A 2 -4.72 6.26 -12.07
N GLY A 3 -5.51 6.96 -11.24
CA GLY A 3 -6.29 6.34 -10.16
C GLY A 3 -7.25 5.25 -10.64
N ASP A 4 -8.02 5.48 -11.71
CA ASP A 4 -8.94 4.49 -12.26
C ASP A 4 -8.23 3.29 -12.90
N GLN A 5 -7.03 3.52 -13.46
CA GLN A 5 -6.19 2.43 -13.95
C GLN A 5 -5.72 1.56 -12.79
N PHE A 6 -5.35 2.16 -11.66
CA PHE A 6 -4.97 1.39 -10.46
C PHE A 6 -6.18 0.64 -9.90
N LEU A 7 -7.33 1.30 -9.71
CA LEU A 7 -8.54 0.68 -9.17
C LEU A 7 -8.89 -0.63 -9.90
N ASN A 8 -8.90 -0.59 -11.23
CA ASN A 8 -9.32 -1.70 -12.09
C ASN A 8 -8.20 -2.69 -12.44
N ALA A 9 -6.96 -2.43 -12.02
CA ALA A 9 -5.83 -3.31 -12.31
C ALA A 9 -5.89 -4.62 -11.50
N THR A 10 -5.40 -5.71 -12.12
CA THR A 10 -5.20 -7.00 -11.45
C THR A 10 -4.22 -6.85 -10.28
N LEU A 11 -4.28 -7.79 -9.31
CA LEU A 11 -3.33 -7.79 -8.19
C LEU A 11 -1.87 -7.83 -8.66
N GLU A 12 -1.58 -8.62 -9.70
CA GLU A 12 -0.22 -8.69 -10.27
C GLU A 12 0.26 -7.33 -10.79
N VAL A 13 -0.60 -6.60 -11.51
CA VAL A 13 -0.27 -5.28 -12.06
C VAL A 13 -0.09 -4.24 -10.94
N LYS A 14 -0.97 -4.25 -9.93
CA LYS A 14 -0.84 -3.38 -8.74
C LYS A 14 0.49 -3.61 -8.03
N ARG A 15 0.85 -4.88 -7.80
CA ARG A 15 2.12 -5.27 -7.16
C ARG A 15 3.33 -4.83 -7.97
N LYS A 16 3.35 -5.11 -9.28
CA LYS A 16 4.44 -4.66 -10.17
C LYS A 16 4.60 -3.14 -10.13
N PHE A 17 3.50 -2.39 -10.14
CA PHE A 17 3.54 -0.93 -10.05
C PHE A 17 4.11 -0.43 -8.72
N ILE A 18 3.66 -1.00 -7.59
CA ILE A 18 4.16 -0.68 -6.25
C ILE A 18 5.66 -0.97 -6.15
N ARG A 19 6.11 -2.16 -6.55
CA ARG A 19 7.55 -2.54 -6.52
C ARG A 19 8.40 -1.59 -7.35
N ARG A 20 7.94 -1.25 -8.56
CA ARG A 20 8.63 -0.31 -9.43
C ARG A 20 8.75 1.07 -8.77
N LYS A 21 7.67 1.58 -8.18
CA LYS A 21 7.66 2.87 -7.49
C LYS A 21 8.53 2.89 -6.24
N ALA A 22 8.55 1.80 -5.49
CA ALA A 22 9.45 1.63 -4.34
C ALA A 22 10.91 1.70 -4.80
N GLY A 23 11.28 0.94 -5.83
CA GLY A 23 12.63 0.94 -6.41
C GLY A 23 13.04 2.31 -6.97
N GLU A 24 12.15 3.01 -7.68
CA GLU A 24 12.35 4.39 -8.15
C GLU A 24 12.67 5.37 -7.00
N MET A 25 12.23 5.08 -5.77
CA MET A 25 12.44 5.89 -4.58
C MET A 25 13.58 5.39 -3.68
N GLY A 26 14.29 4.32 -4.07
CA GLY A 26 15.35 3.70 -3.26
C GLY A 26 14.83 2.90 -2.07
N LEU A 27 13.58 2.45 -2.11
CA LEU A 27 12.99 1.55 -1.11
C LEU A 27 13.11 0.10 -1.56
N THR A 28 13.20 -0.80 -0.60
CA THR A 28 13.20 -2.26 -0.83
C THR A 28 11.86 -2.84 -0.38
N VAL A 29 11.43 -3.91 -1.04
CA VAL A 29 10.31 -4.72 -0.56
C VAL A 29 10.82 -5.61 0.57
N THR A 30 10.21 -5.50 1.75
CA THR A 30 10.59 -6.28 2.94
C THR A 30 9.65 -7.45 3.19
N SER A 31 8.39 -7.33 2.79
CA SER A 31 7.41 -8.41 2.91
C SER A 31 6.30 -8.30 1.87
N GLU A 32 5.70 -9.44 1.52
CA GLU A 32 4.52 -9.46 0.66
C GLU A 32 3.51 -10.52 1.09
N TYR A 33 3.87 -11.81 1.02
CA TYR A 33 3.05 -12.89 1.56
C TYR A 33 3.52 -13.21 2.97
N ARG A 34 2.56 -13.45 3.87
CA ARG A 34 2.77 -14.01 5.20
C ARG A 34 1.70 -15.07 5.43
N ASN A 35 2.04 -16.15 6.13
CA ASN A 35 1.09 -17.23 6.42
C ASN A 35 0.11 -16.81 7.55
N ASP A 36 -0.71 -15.81 7.28
CA ASP A 36 -1.80 -15.33 8.12
C ASP A 36 -3.03 -15.05 7.24
N PRO A 37 -3.96 -16.01 7.12
CA PRO A 37 -5.07 -15.96 6.16
C PRO A 37 -6.06 -14.82 6.42
N ASN A 38 -6.06 -14.24 7.63
CA ASN A 38 -6.98 -13.17 7.97
C ASN A 38 -6.43 -11.79 7.54
N SER A 39 -5.11 -11.64 7.46
CA SER A 39 -4.45 -10.41 7.01
C SER A 39 -4.50 -10.20 5.49
N PHE A 40 -4.26 -8.97 5.05
CA PHE A 40 -4.06 -8.69 3.62
C PHE A 40 -2.77 -9.32 3.06
N HIS A 41 -1.76 -9.57 3.90
CA HIS A 41 -0.56 -10.32 3.50
C HIS A 41 -0.90 -11.78 3.14
N GLY A 42 -1.68 -12.49 3.97
CA GLY A 42 -2.08 -13.87 3.65
C GLY A 42 -3.04 -13.97 2.46
N LYS A 43 -3.71 -12.87 2.13
CA LYS A 43 -4.53 -12.75 0.90
C LYS A 43 -3.71 -12.31 -0.33
N ASN A 44 -2.38 -12.15 -0.23
CA ASN A 44 -1.51 -11.61 -1.28
C ASN A 44 -1.88 -10.20 -1.78
N ARG A 45 -2.52 -9.43 -0.91
CA ARG A 45 -3.07 -8.10 -1.18
C ARG A 45 -2.30 -6.98 -0.51
N ALA A 46 -1.17 -7.28 0.13
CA ALA A 46 -0.31 -6.30 0.77
C ALA A 46 1.15 -6.42 0.32
N ILE A 47 1.86 -5.30 0.44
CA ILE A 47 3.30 -5.18 0.28
C ILE A 47 3.80 -4.25 1.38
N ASP A 48 4.91 -4.63 2.02
CA ASP A 48 5.67 -3.73 2.88
C ASP A 48 6.94 -3.29 2.17
N VAL A 49 7.24 -2.00 2.27
CA VAL A 49 8.47 -1.42 1.75
C VAL A 49 9.21 -0.64 2.83
N ALA A 50 10.54 -0.69 2.83
CA ALA A 50 11.36 0.00 3.82
C ALA A 50 12.59 0.65 3.18
N GLY A 51 13.19 1.60 3.90
CA GLY A 51 14.39 2.32 3.48
C GLY A 51 14.58 3.60 4.28
N ALA A 52 15.18 4.63 3.68
CA ALA A 52 15.37 5.91 4.36
C ALA A 52 14.01 6.53 4.77
N PRO A 53 13.87 7.08 6.00
CA PRO A 53 12.60 7.65 6.47
C PRO A 53 11.98 8.69 5.53
N ALA A 54 12.81 9.56 4.94
CA ALA A 54 12.34 10.54 3.96
C ALA A 54 11.78 9.89 2.67
N ALA A 55 12.34 8.77 2.24
CA ALA A 55 11.83 8.02 1.08
C ALA A 55 10.52 7.31 1.41
N MET A 56 10.39 6.72 2.59
CA MET A 56 9.14 6.13 3.07
C MET A 56 8.02 7.16 3.18
N ALA A 57 8.30 8.34 3.73
CA ALA A 57 7.33 9.43 3.78
C ALA A 57 6.89 9.90 2.38
N ARG A 58 7.82 9.98 1.41
CA ARG A 58 7.49 10.30 0.02
C ARG A 58 6.64 9.21 -0.63
N PHE A 59 6.98 7.94 -0.40
CA PHE A 59 6.22 6.81 -0.91
C PHE A 59 4.79 6.81 -0.36
N PHE A 60 4.62 6.95 0.96
CA PHE A 60 3.31 7.08 1.58
C PHE A 60 2.48 8.20 0.91
N ARG A 61 3.03 9.41 0.82
CA ARG A 61 2.33 10.56 0.23
C ARG A 61 1.99 10.37 -1.26
N ALA A 62 2.76 9.57 -1.99
CA ALA A 62 2.48 9.27 -3.40
C ALA A 62 1.26 8.36 -3.60
N PHE A 63 0.96 7.49 -2.62
CA PHE A 63 -0.19 6.57 -2.67
C PHE A 63 -1.40 7.04 -1.85
N GLU A 64 -1.20 8.01 -0.95
CA GLU A 64 -2.26 8.61 -0.14
C GLU A 64 -3.49 9.10 -0.95
N PRO A 65 -3.34 9.77 -2.12
CA PRO A 65 -4.49 10.13 -2.95
C PRO A 65 -5.37 8.94 -3.35
N LEU A 66 -4.77 7.77 -3.62
CA LEU A 66 -5.52 6.57 -4.00
C LEU A 66 -6.33 6.01 -2.82
N ALA A 67 -5.81 6.10 -1.60
CA ALA A 67 -6.56 5.72 -0.40
C ALA A 67 -7.71 6.70 -0.15
N ARG A 68 -7.43 8.00 -0.19
CA ARG A 68 -8.40 9.07 0.01
C ARG A 68 -9.56 9.03 -0.98
N GLU A 69 -9.26 8.76 -2.25
CA GLU A 69 -10.24 8.78 -3.35
C GLU A 69 -10.86 7.40 -3.59
N LYS A 70 -10.60 6.43 -2.70
CA LYS A 70 -11.10 5.04 -2.80
C LYS A 70 -10.75 4.36 -4.11
N LYS A 71 -9.57 4.65 -4.65
CA LYS A 71 -9.05 4.12 -5.93
C LYS A 71 -8.20 2.87 -5.73
N GLY A 72 -8.66 1.95 -4.88
CA GLY A 72 -8.11 0.60 -4.76
C GLY A 72 -6.94 0.41 -3.79
N VAL A 73 -6.47 1.46 -3.11
CA VAL A 73 -5.59 1.33 -1.93
C VAL A 73 -6.47 1.32 -0.68
N ARG A 74 -6.61 0.13 -0.08
CA ARG A 74 -7.52 -0.11 1.05
C ARG A 74 -6.89 0.29 2.37
N GLU A 75 -5.62 -0.06 2.54
CA GLU A 75 -4.80 0.31 3.71
C GLU A 75 -3.50 0.96 3.26
N LEU A 76 -3.05 1.96 4.02
CA LEU A 76 -1.76 2.61 3.84
C LEU A 76 -1.26 3.10 5.20
N PHE A 77 -0.23 2.46 5.75
CA PHE A 77 0.27 2.75 7.09
C PHE A 77 1.74 3.15 7.09
N TYR A 78 2.04 4.25 7.77
CA TYR A 78 3.40 4.65 8.13
C TYR A 78 3.31 5.61 9.32
N ASP A 79 3.58 5.12 10.53
CA ASP A 79 3.27 5.84 11.79
C ASP A 79 3.80 7.29 11.84
N PRO A 80 5.00 7.63 11.32
CA PRO A 80 5.50 9.01 11.30
C PRO A 80 4.68 9.99 10.44
N VAL A 81 3.81 9.49 9.56
CA VAL A 81 2.94 10.32 8.69
C VAL A 81 1.45 10.10 9.00
N GLY A 82 1.06 8.88 9.37
CA GLY A 82 -0.30 8.49 9.73
C GLY A 82 -0.73 7.19 9.07
N ALA A 83 -2.03 6.93 9.09
CA ALA A 83 -2.60 5.68 8.59
C ALA A 83 -3.92 5.91 7.86
N TRP A 84 -4.15 5.13 6.82
CA TRP A 84 -5.45 4.97 6.18
C TRP A 84 -5.89 3.53 6.33
N ASP A 85 -7.03 3.29 6.98
CA ASP A 85 -7.64 1.97 7.11
C ASP A 85 -9.04 2.03 6.52
N ASN A 86 -9.37 1.06 5.67
CA ASN A 86 -10.66 0.98 5.00
C ASN A 86 -11.05 2.31 4.31
N PHE A 87 -10.07 2.96 3.67
CA PHE A 87 -10.19 4.30 3.05
C PHE A 87 -10.49 5.46 4.01
N GLN A 88 -10.41 5.26 5.31
CA GLN A 88 -10.59 6.29 6.33
C GLN A 88 -9.24 6.69 6.91
N ARG A 89 -9.02 8.01 7.05
CA ARG A 89 -7.83 8.52 7.73
C ARG A 89 -7.99 8.26 9.23
N ILE A 90 -7.04 7.54 9.81
CA ILE A 90 -7.00 7.20 11.23
C ILE A 90 -5.67 7.66 11.86
N PRO A 91 -5.60 7.73 13.19
CA PRO A 91 -4.33 7.88 13.90
C PRO A 91 -3.35 6.74 13.58
N PRO A 92 -2.03 6.90 13.86
CA PRO A 92 -1.06 5.81 13.76
C PRO A 92 -1.52 4.54 14.48
N VAL A 93 -1.31 3.40 13.85
CA VAL A 93 -1.75 2.08 14.35
C VAL A 93 -0.69 1.39 15.21
N GLY A 94 0.56 1.88 15.15
CA GLY A 94 1.70 1.27 15.82
C GLY A 94 2.32 0.14 15.01
N GLY A 95 3.61 -0.14 15.24
CA GLY A 95 4.34 -1.20 14.54
C GLY A 95 4.69 -0.91 13.07
N HIS A 96 4.44 0.30 12.57
CA HIS A 96 4.67 0.71 11.17
C HIS A 96 5.59 1.94 11.10
N SER A 97 6.58 2.01 11.99
CA SER A 97 7.54 3.12 12.04
C SER A 97 8.78 2.90 11.18
N ASP A 98 9.09 1.65 10.85
CA ASP A 98 10.28 1.21 10.11
C ASP A 98 9.98 0.76 8.67
N HIS A 99 8.70 0.71 8.27
CA HIS A 99 8.25 0.38 6.93
C HIS A 99 6.93 1.09 6.58
N VAL A 100 6.62 1.19 5.28
CA VAL A 100 5.30 1.56 4.79
C VAL A 100 4.54 0.29 4.40
N HIS A 101 3.40 0.06 5.03
CA HIS A 101 2.46 -0.97 4.62
C HIS A 101 1.49 -0.41 3.59
N ILE A 102 1.24 -1.16 2.51
CA ILE A 102 0.19 -0.83 1.54
C ILE A 102 -0.60 -2.07 1.17
N ALA A 103 -1.92 -2.03 1.41
CA ALA A 103 -2.86 -3.05 0.98
C ALA A 103 -3.84 -2.52 -0.06
N PHE A 104 -4.29 -3.41 -0.94
CA PHE A 104 -5.12 -3.05 -2.08
C PHE A 104 -6.33 -3.97 -2.23
N ASP A 105 -7.40 -3.43 -2.80
CA ASP A 105 -8.56 -4.21 -3.21
C ASP A 105 -8.28 -5.00 -4.49
N PRO A 106 -8.90 -6.19 -4.68
CA PRO A 106 -8.96 -6.81 -6.00
C PRO A 106 -9.68 -5.86 -7.00
N PRO A 107 -9.58 -6.10 -8.31
CA PRO A 107 -10.46 -5.44 -9.27
C PRO A 107 -11.92 -5.60 -8.82
N PRO A 108 -12.80 -4.60 -9.07
CA PRO A 108 -14.23 -4.80 -8.89
C PRO A 108 -14.66 -6.04 -9.67
N THR A 109 -15.40 -6.95 -9.05
CA THR A 109 -16.05 -8.04 -9.80
C THR A 109 -17.10 -7.39 -10.71
N SER A 110 -17.06 -7.69 -12.01
CA SER A 110 -18.15 -7.34 -12.91
C SER A 110 -19.45 -7.88 -12.30
N SER A 111 -20.35 -6.96 -11.93
CA SER A 111 -21.71 -7.27 -11.47
C SER A 111 -22.50 -7.97 -12.56
#